data_AF-A0A969ZU12-F1
#
_entry.id   AF-A0A969ZU12-F1
#
_cell.length_a   1.000
_cell.length_b   1.000
_cell.length_c   1.000
_cell.angle_alpha   90.00
_cell.angle_beta   90.00
_cell.angle_gamma   90.00
#
_symmetry.space_group_name_H-M   'P 1'
#
loop_
_entity.id
_entity.type
_entity.pdbx_description
1 polymer ?
#
loop_
_entity_poly.entity_id
_entity_poly.type
_entity_poly.pdbx_seq_one_letter_code
_entity_poly.pdbx_strand_id
1 'polypeptide(L)'
;MSTKTFAPDPFSGRNEAICRLGGLEDLYIKSVKSFQANYQDSHAVLSGLVNQKRYEEARIYAHSLKGLAATLGMQNLSLCCQSIENAIIGGNYNELPYLLRSYEISLFQVIQSKVDHNSSCVGTGLSGLK
;
A
#
# COMPACT_ATOMS: atom_id res chain seq x y z
N MET A 1 4.05 -12.03 -29.91
CA MET A 1 4.24 -12.45 -28.50
C MET A 1 4.09 -11.20 -27.64
N SER A 2 2.93 -11.01 -27.01
CA SER A 2 2.69 -9.85 -26.15
C SER A 2 3.37 -10.08 -24.80
N THR A 3 4.48 -9.39 -24.56
CA THR A 3 5.09 -9.32 -23.22
C THR A 3 4.17 -8.49 -22.34
N LYS A 4 3.23 -9.17 -21.69
CA LYS A 4 2.43 -8.57 -20.62
C LYS A 4 3.42 -8.30 -19.49
N THR A 5 3.90 -7.06 -19.40
CA THR A 5 4.70 -6.60 -18.26
C THR A 5 3.83 -6.82 -17.02
N PHE A 6 4.10 -7.87 -16.26
CA PHE A 6 3.44 -8.12 -14.98
C PHE A 6 3.89 -7.02 -14.04
N ALA A 7 3.17 -5.89 -14.04
CA ALA A 7 3.19 -4.99 -12.91
C ALA A 7 2.77 -5.83 -11.69
N PRO A 8 3.58 -5.88 -10.62
CA PRO A 8 3.23 -6.67 -9.45
C PRO A 8 1.91 -6.17 -8.88
N ASP A 9 1.03 -7.10 -8.48
CA ASP A 9 -0.27 -6.78 -7.89
C ASP A 9 -0.08 -5.80 -6.71
N PRO A 10 -0.65 -4.58 -6.76
CA PRO A 10 -0.51 -3.60 -5.69
C PRO A 10 -1.12 -4.07 -4.36
N PHE A 11 -1.98 -5.09 -4.39
CA PHE A 11 -2.58 -5.72 -3.22
C PHE A 11 -2.09 -7.16 -3.03
N SER A 12 -0.82 -7.46 -3.36
CA SER A 12 -0.23 -8.80 -3.25
C SER A 12 -0.36 -9.45 -1.86
N GLY A 13 -0.54 -8.67 -0.79
CA GLY A 13 -0.80 -9.15 0.58
C GLY A 13 -2.28 -9.18 0.99
N ARG A 14 -3.22 -9.04 0.06
CA ARG A 14 -4.68 -8.94 0.33
C ARG A 14 -5.20 -10.06 1.22
N ASN A 15 -4.87 -11.30 0.91
CA ASN A 15 -5.41 -12.46 1.65
C ASN A 15 -4.98 -12.42 3.13
N GLU A 16 -3.71 -12.13 3.40
CA GLU A 16 -3.22 -11.97 4.77
C GLU A 16 -3.88 -10.79 5.48
N ALA A 17 -4.06 -9.66 4.78
CA ALA A 17 -4.73 -8.48 5.33
C ALA A 17 -6.19 -8.79 5.70
N ILE A 18 -6.93 -9.52 4.86
CA ILE A 18 -8.30 -9.97 5.15
C ILE A 18 -8.33 -10.90 6.37
N CYS A 19 -7.40 -11.86 6.47
CA CYS A 19 -7.30 -12.72 7.65
C CYS A 19 -7.06 -11.92 8.95
N ARG A 20 -6.19 -10.91 8.91
CA ARG A 20 -5.94 -10.01 10.06
C ARG A 20 -7.17 -9.18 10.43
N LEU A 21 -8.05 -8.90 9.47
CA LEU A 21 -9.35 -8.24 9.66
C LEU A 21 -10.48 -9.23 10.02
N GLY A 22 -10.14 -10.44 10.50
CA GLY A 22 -11.12 -11.43 10.93
C GLY A 22 -11.87 -12.12 9.78
N GLY A 23 -11.34 -12.08 8.55
CA GLY A 23 -11.99 -12.63 7.37
C GLY A 23 -13.03 -11.71 6.74
N LEU A 24 -13.19 -10.48 7.25
CA LEU A 24 -14.20 -9.53 6.80
C LEU A 24 -13.75 -8.78 5.54
N GLU A 25 -14.06 -9.34 4.36
CA GLU A 25 -13.66 -8.76 3.07
C GLU A 25 -14.29 -7.36 2.82
N ASP A 26 -15.52 -7.12 3.25
CA ASP A 26 -16.16 -5.80 3.20
C ASP A 26 -15.36 -4.74 3.96
N LEU A 27 -14.86 -5.11 5.15
CA LEU A 27 -14.05 -4.23 5.98
C LEU A 27 -12.71 -3.92 5.30
N TYR A 28 -12.10 -4.93 4.65
CA TYR A 28 -10.89 -4.74 3.86
C TYR A 28 -11.11 -3.74 2.72
N ILE A 29 -12.15 -3.96 1.90
CA ILE A 29 -12.48 -3.10 0.76
C ILE A 29 -12.74 -1.66 1.22
N LYS A 30 -13.52 -1.48 2.30
CA LYS A 30 -13.77 -0.16 2.89
C LYS A 30 -12.48 0.52 3.35
N SER A 31 -11.57 -0.25 3.96
CA SER A 31 -10.28 0.26 4.44
C SER A 31 -9.36 0.67 3.29
N VAL A 32 -9.30 -0.12 2.21
CA VAL A 32 -8.54 0.24 1.01
C VAL A 32 -9.13 1.46 0.33
N LYS A 33 -10.46 1.57 0.19
CA LYS A 33 -11.09 2.77 -0.38
C LYS A 33 -10.82 4.03 0.45
N SER A 34 -10.87 3.89 1.78
CA SER A 34 -10.49 4.97 2.70
C SER A 34 -9.02 5.38 2.51
N PHE A 35 -8.11 4.41 2.36
CA PHE A 35 -6.72 4.69 2.03
C PHE A 35 -6.59 5.45 0.71
N GLN A 36 -7.22 4.95 -0.35
CA GLN A 36 -7.19 5.55 -1.68
C GLN A 36 -7.71 6.98 -1.68
N ALA A 37 -8.73 7.31 -0.87
CA ALA A 37 -9.27 8.66 -0.79
C ALA A 37 -8.39 9.62 0.04
N ASN A 38 -7.86 9.16 1.17
CA ASN A 38 -7.16 10.03 2.11
C ASN A 38 -5.68 10.27 1.77
N TYR A 39 -5.08 9.42 0.94
CA TYR A 39 -3.64 9.44 0.66
C TYR A 39 -3.28 9.70 -0.80
N GLN A 40 -4.20 10.26 -1.60
CA GLN A 40 -3.93 10.58 -3.02
C GLN A 40 -2.71 11.47 -3.20
N ASP A 41 -2.61 12.50 -2.36
CA ASP A 41 -1.55 13.52 -2.42
C ASP A 41 -0.37 13.22 -1.49
N SER A 42 -0.30 12.00 -0.94
CA SER A 42 0.77 11.64 0.02
C SER A 42 2.17 11.71 -0.58
N HIS A 43 2.32 11.52 -1.89
CA HIS A 43 3.56 11.79 -2.63
C HIS A 43 3.99 13.25 -2.56
N ALA A 44 3.06 14.19 -2.79
CA ALA A 44 3.36 15.62 -2.71
C ALA A 44 3.77 16.03 -1.29
N VAL A 45 3.10 15.47 -0.27
CA VAL A 45 3.44 15.70 1.15
C VAL A 45 4.86 15.20 1.45
N LEU A 46 5.15 13.93 1.14
CA LEU A 46 6.44 13.33 1.47
C LEU A 46 7.60 13.97 0.69
N SER A 47 7.41 14.23 -0.61
CA SER A 47 8.38 14.98 -1.42
C SER A 47 8.59 16.40 -0.90
N GLY A 48 7.52 17.08 -0.45
CA GLY A 48 7.60 18.40 0.16
C GLY A 48 8.46 18.43 1.42
N LEU A 49 8.26 17.46 2.32
CA LEU A 49 9.06 17.32 3.55
C LEU A 49 10.55 17.09 3.22
N VAL A 50 10.85 16.21 2.27
CA VAL A 50 12.23 15.93 1.83
C VAL A 50 12.88 17.17 1.19
N ASN A 51 12.17 17.87 0.30
CA ASN A 51 12.69 19.07 -0.37
C ASN A 51 12.97 20.22 0.62
N GLN A 52 12.17 20.31 1.69
CA GLN A 52 12.36 21.27 2.78
C GLN A 52 13.44 20.82 3.80
N LYS A 53 14.10 19.67 3.57
CA LYS A 53 15.07 19.04 4.49
C LYS A 53 14.48 18.73 5.88
N ARG A 54 13.16 18.58 5.97
CA ARG A 54 12.43 18.20 7.19
C ARG A 54 12.46 16.68 7.34
N TYR A 55 13.67 16.14 7.42
CA TYR A 55 13.90 14.69 7.30
C TYR A 55 13.27 13.89 8.43
N GLU A 56 13.25 14.40 9.66
CA GLU A 56 12.62 13.69 10.77
C GLU A 56 11.10 13.57 10.57
N GLU A 57 10.46 14.62 10.08
CA GLU A 57 9.03 14.59 9.76
C GLU A 57 8.74 13.68 8.57
N ALA A 58 9.59 13.71 7.53
CA ALA A 58 9.51 12.78 6.41
C ALA A 58 9.64 11.32 6.87
N ARG A 59 10.56 11.04 7.80
CA ARG A 59 10.79 9.71 8.39
C ARG A 59 9.55 9.22 9.14
N ILE A 60 9.00 10.06 10.01
CA ILE A 60 7.77 9.74 10.76
C ILE A 60 6.60 9.49 9.79
N TYR A 61 6.44 10.35 8.80
CA TYR A 61 5.37 10.20 7.79
C TYR A 61 5.51 8.89 6.99
N ALA A 62 6.71 8.58 6.51
CA ALA A 62 7.01 7.33 5.82
C ALA A 62 6.77 6.10 6.73
N HIS A 63 7.16 6.17 8.00
CA HIS A 63 6.92 5.11 8.98
C HIS A 63 5.41 4.83 9.18
N SER A 64 4.60 5.88 9.35
CA SER A 64 3.15 5.75 9.49
C SER A 64 2.51 5.14 8.24
N LEU A 65 2.90 5.62 7.06
CA LEU A 65 2.42 5.07 5.78
C LEU A 65 2.84 3.62 5.56
N LYS A 66 4.07 3.24 5.94
CA LYS A 66 4.55 1.86 5.91
C LYS A 66 3.62 0.95 6.72
N GLY A 67 3.32 1.33 7.97
CA GLY A 67 2.44 0.54 8.85
C GLY A 67 1.04 0.37 8.29
N LEU A 68 0.47 1.44 7.73
CA LEU A 68 -0.85 1.41 7.10
C LEU A 68 -0.86 0.53 5.84
N ALA A 69 0.12 0.72 4.94
CA ALA A 69 0.28 -0.08 3.73
C ALA A 69 0.48 -1.58 4.05
N ALA A 70 1.31 -1.90 5.05
CA ALA A 70 1.53 -3.27 5.51
C ALA A 70 0.26 -3.92 6.07
N THR A 71 -0.54 -3.16 6.83
CA THR A 71 -1.83 -3.63 7.35
C THR A 71 -2.81 -3.98 6.23
N LEU A 72 -2.80 -3.22 5.14
CA LEU A 72 -3.70 -3.39 4.00
C LEU A 72 -3.15 -4.30 2.89
N GLY A 73 -2.01 -4.96 3.12
CA GLY A 73 -1.42 -5.88 2.15
C GLY A 73 -0.81 -5.20 0.92
N MET A 74 -0.52 -3.90 1.01
CA MET A 74 0.11 -3.10 -0.05
C MET A 74 1.64 -3.24 0.04
N GLN A 75 2.15 -4.44 -0.20
CA GLN A 75 3.53 -4.81 0.16
C GLN A 75 4.57 -3.92 -0.53
N ASN A 76 4.43 -3.68 -1.84
CA ASN A 76 5.37 -2.82 -2.58
C ASN A 76 5.38 -1.38 -2.06
N LEU A 77 4.21 -0.83 -1.72
CA LEU A 77 4.12 0.52 -1.17
C LEU A 77 4.78 0.60 0.21
N SER A 78 4.53 -0.42 1.05
CA SER A 78 5.18 -0.55 2.36
C SER A 78 6.70 -0.61 2.25
N LEU A 79 7.22 -1.41 1.31
CA LEU A 79 8.66 -1.51 1.05
C LEU A 79 9.26 -0.17 0.58
N CYS A 80 8.57 0.56 -0.30
CA CYS A 80 9.03 1.88 -0.74
C CYS A 80 9.12 2.85 0.45
N CYS A 81 8.11 2.87 1.33
CA CYS A 81 8.14 3.67 2.55
C CYS A 81 9.30 3.27 3.49
N GLN A 82 9.55 1.96 3.63
CA GLN A 82 10.65 1.45 4.43
C GLN A 82 12.02 1.86 3.85
N SER A 83 12.20 1.82 2.53
CA SER A 83 13.44 2.26 1.89
C SER A 83 13.69 3.76 2.12
N ILE A 84 12.66 4.60 2.03
CA ILE A 84 12.77 6.04 2.32
C ILE A 84 13.14 6.26 3.79
N GLU A 85 12.46 5.58 4.72
CA GLU A 85 12.75 5.65 6.16
C GLU A 85 14.21 5.26 6.44
N ASN A 86 14.68 4.14 5.88
CA ASN A 86 16.06 3.67 6.05
C ASN A 86 17.08 4.62 5.45
N ALA A 87 16.81 5.20 4.28
CA ALA A 87 17.70 6.18 3.65
C ALA A 87 17.83 7.44 4.51
N ILE A 88 16.74 7.91 5.13
CA ILE A 88 16.78 9.05 6.07
C ILE A 88 17.59 8.70 7.32
N ILE A 89 17.34 7.54 7.93
CA ILE A 89 18.06 7.08 9.14
C ILE A 89 19.57 6.93 8.85
N GLY A 90 19.91 6.38 7.69
CA GLY A 90 21.30 6.18 7.27
C GLY A 90 22.00 7.44 6.75
N GLY A 91 21.28 8.56 6.57
CA GLY A 91 21.82 9.78 5.98
C GLY A 91 22.09 9.68 4.47
N ASN A 92 21.53 8.68 3.79
CA ASN A 92 21.68 8.42 2.35
C ASN A 92 20.75 9.33 1.51
N TYR A 93 20.82 10.65 1.73
CA TYR A 93 19.91 11.62 1.12
C TYR A 93 19.99 11.67 -0.41
N ASN A 94 21.12 11.25 -0.99
CA ASN A 94 21.33 11.11 -2.43
C ASN A 94 20.43 10.05 -3.09
N GLU A 95 19.91 9.08 -2.33
CA GLU A 95 19.01 8.04 -2.83
C GLU A 95 17.53 8.50 -2.85
N LEU A 96 17.18 9.50 -2.04
CA LEU A 96 15.80 9.94 -1.83
C LEU A 96 15.06 10.30 -3.13
N PRO A 97 15.65 10.97 -4.14
CA PRO A 97 14.93 11.29 -5.37
C PRO A 97 14.42 10.04 -6.12
N TYR A 98 15.23 8.98 -6.18
CA TYR A 98 14.85 7.72 -6.81
C TYR A 98 13.82 6.94 -5.97
N LEU A 99 14.00 6.94 -4.64
CA LEU A 99 13.07 6.26 -3.73
C LEU A 99 11.69 6.92 -3.71
N LEU A 100 11.63 8.26 -3.73
CA LEU A 100 10.39 9.02 -3.84
C LEU A 100 9.65 8.72 -5.13
N ARG A 101 10.36 8.61 -6.25
CA ARG A 101 9.76 8.22 -7.54
C ARG A 101 9.20 6.80 -7.51
N SER A 102 9.92 5.86 -6.89
CA SER A 102 9.46 4.48 -6.74
C SER A 102 8.20 4.40 -5.86
N TYR A 103 8.20 5.15 -4.75
CA TYR A 103 7.04 5.32 -3.88
C TYR A 103 5.83 5.91 -4.64
N GLU A 104 6.03 6.99 -5.40
CA GLU A 104 4.98 7.64 -6.20
C GLU A 104 4.34 6.67 -7.20
N ILE A 105 5.16 5.91 -7.95
CA ILE A 105 4.67 4.89 -8.89
C ILE A 105 3.83 3.83 -8.15
N SER A 106 4.33 3.31 -7.04
CA SER A 106 3.62 2.29 -6.25
C SER A 106 2.33 2.85 -5.65
N LEU A 107 2.32 4.12 -5.21
CA LEU A 107 1.14 4.79 -4.68
C LEU A 107 0.08 4.95 -5.78
N PHE A 108 0.46 5.40 -6.98
CA PHE A 108 -0.47 5.53 -8.09
C PHE A 108 -1.07 4.20 -8.51
N GLN A 109 -0.29 3.12 -8.50
CA GLN A 109 -0.80 1.77 -8.75
C GLN A 109 -1.89 1.39 -7.74
N VAL A 110 -1.68 1.68 -6.45
CA VAL A 110 -2.70 1.45 -5.41
C VAL A 110 -3.93 2.32 -5.63
N ILE A 111 -3.77 3.62 -5.92
CA ILE A 111 -4.88 4.57 -6.10
C ILE A 111 -5.74 4.20 -7.31
N GLN A 112 -5.13 3.83 -8.43
CA GLN A 112 -5.82 3.54 -9.69
C GLN A 112 -6.42 2.12 -9.73
N SER A 113 -5.98 1.23 -8.85
CA SER A 113 -6.46 -0.14 -8.84
C SER A 113 -7.85 -0.25 -8.24
N LYS A 114 -8.73 -1.00 -8.92
CA LYS A 114 -10.03 -1.34 -8.37
C LYS A 114 -9.87 -2.39 -7.28
N VAL A 115 -10.61 -2.20 -6.19
CA VAL A 115 -10.73 -3.19 -5.12
C VAL A 115 -12.20 -3.62 -5.06
N ASP A 116 -12.49 -4.70 -5.78
CA ASP A 116 -13.83 -5.26 -5.92
C ASP A 116 -13.98 -6.52 -5.05
N HIS A 117 -15.21 -6.86 -4.68
CA HIS A 117 -15.53 -8.15 -4.08
C HIS A 117 -15.19 -9.25 -5.07
N ASN A 118 -14.35 -10.21 -4.67
CA ASN A 118 -14.34 -11.46 -5.39
C ASN A 118 -15.49 -12.30 -4.86
N SER A 119 -16.71 -12.02 -5.34
CA SER A 119 -17.88 -12.86 -5.08
C SER A 119 -17.73 -14.19 -5.82
N SER A 120 -16.78 -15.02 -5.39
CA SER A 120 -16.87 -16.46 -5.59
C SER A 120 -17.46 -17.02 -4.31
N CYS A 121 -18.76 -16.79 -4.14
CA CYS A 121 -19.60 -17.56 -3.25
C CYS A 121 -19.55 -19.03 -3.72
N VAL A 122 -18.57 -19.78 -3.24
CA VAL A 122 -18.73 -21.23 -3.12
C VAL A 122 -19.68 -21.40 -1.96
N GLY A 123 -20.98 -21.40 -2.27
CA GLY A 123 -21.98 -21.92 -1.36
C GLY A 123 -21.68 -23.40 -1.14
N THR A 124 -20.88 -23.73 -0.12
CA THR A 124 -20.99 -25.05 0.49
C THR A 124 -22.33 -25.09 1.17
N GLY A 125 -23.25 -25.77 0.51
CA GLY A 125 -24.64 -25.93 0.90
C GLY A 125 -24.74 -26.27 2.37
N LEU A 126 -25.60 -25.52 3.05
CA LEU A 126 -26.27 -25.96 4.25
C LEU A 126 -27.15 -27.16 3.85
N SER A 127 -26.55 -28.35 3.72
CA SER A 127 -27.31 -29.59 3.75
C SER A 127 -27.65 -29.84 5.20
N GLY A 128 -28.86 -29.45 5.57
CA GLY A 128 -29.48 -29.99 6.77
C GLY A 128 -29.54 -31.51 6.68
N LEU A 129 -29.34 -32.18 7.80
CA LEU A 129 -29.97 -33.48 8.04
C LEU A 129 -30.22 -33.61 9.54
N LYS A 130 -31.48 -33.97 9.81
CA LYS A 130 -32.16 -34.38 11.05
C LYS A 130 -31.30 -34.94 12.19
#